data_AF-A0A8J7Q5S2-F1
#
_entry.id   AF-A0A8J7Q5S2-F1
#
_cell.length_a   1.000
_cell.length_b   1.000
_cell.length_c   1.000
_cell.angle_alpha   90.00
_cell.angle_beta   90.00
_cell.angle_gamma   90.00
#
_symmetry.space_group_name_H-M   'P 1'
#
loop_
_entity.id
_entity.type
_entity.pdbx_description
1 polymer ?
#
loop_
_entity_poly.entity_id
_entity_poly.type
_entity_poly.pdbx_seq_one_letter_code
_entity_poly.pdbx_strand_id
1 'polypeptide(L)'
;MISRRRPPLPDLRARRIAVIKPSALGDIIHSMPVLGALRAKFPDAHIAWVVNRAYQQLLDGHRALNETIAFDRGAINGGWQQAARASWALARELRRRRFDLVIDLQGLARSAIMTLATGAARRVGLS
;
A
#
# COMPACT_ATOMS: atom_id res chain seq x y z
N MET A 1 -3.50 -30.40 7.02
CA MET A 1 -3.12 -29.14 6.33
C MET A 1 -2.41 -28.24 7.34
N ILE A 2 -1.08 -28.11 7.25
CA ILE A 2 -0.26 -27.46 8.28
C ILE A 2 -0.52 -25.95 8.27
N SER A 3 -1.16 -25.45 9.32
CA SER A 3 -1.30 -24.02 9.60
C SER A 3 0.10 -23.41 9.74
N ARG A 4 0.56 -22.71 8.69
CA ARG A 4 1.79 -21.89 8.78
C ARG A 4 1.51 -20.76 9.76
N ARG A 5 1.90 -20.91 11.02
CA ARG A 5 1.87 -19.82 12.00
C ARG A 5 2.63 -18.64 11.42
N ARG A 6 1.96 -17.48 11.31
CA ARG A 6 2.60 -16.23 10.87
C ARG A 6 3.59 -15.81 11.97
N PRO A 7 4.85 -15.46 11.64
CA PRO A 7 5.80 -15.04 12.66
C PRO A 7 5.28 -13.81 13.41
N PRO A 8 5.57 -13.64 14.70
CA PRO A 8 5.23 -12.41 15.41
C PRO A 8 5.92 -11.20 14.74
N LEU A 9 5.38 -9.99 14.92
CA LEU A 9 5.88 -8.77 14.26
C LEU A 9 7.38 -8.45 14.49
N PRO A 10 7.99 -8.78 15.65
CA PRO A 10 9.43 -8.62 15.85
C PRO A 10 10.28 -9.46 14.91
N ASP A 11 9.84 -10.69 14.61
CA ASP A 11 10.59 -11.65 13.79
C ASP A 11 10.26 -11.58 12.29
N LEU A 12 9.38 -10.65 11.90
CA LEU A 12 8.98 -10.49 10.51
C LEU A 12 10.19 -10.02 9.68
N ARG A 13 10.51 -10.75 8.61
CA ARG A 13 11.47 -10.33 7.58
C ARG A 13 10.72 -9.98 6.29
N ALA A 14 10.14 -8.78 6.26
CA ALA A 14 9.41 -8.30 5.08
C ALA A 14 10.38 -7.92 3.97
N ARG A 15 10.12 -8.37 2.74
CA ARG A 15 10.91 -8.04 1.54
C ARG A 15 10.17 -7.12 0.58
N ARG A 16 8.84 -7.19 0.55
CA ARG A 16 7.99 -6.36 -0.31
C ARG A 16 6.86 -5.75 0.50
N ILE A 17 6.96 -4.45 0.74
CA ILE A 17 6.07 -3.71 1.62
C ILE A 17 5.22 -2.74 0.79
N ALA A 18 3.92 -2.74 1.02
CA ALA A 18 3.03 -1.70 0.51
C ALA A 18 2.54 -0.80 1.66
N VAL A 19 2.70 0.51 1.51
CA VAL A 19 2.03 1.52 2.32
C VAL A 19 0.78 1.96 1.57
N ILE A 20 -0.39 1.92 2.21
CA ILE A 20 -1.64 2.38 1.62
C ILE A 20 -2.07 3.65 2.34
N LYS A 21 -1.90 4.78 1.64
CA LYS A 21 -2.40 6.10 2.07
C LYS A 21 -2.68 6.95 0.82
N PRO A 22 -3.84 6.77 0.18
CA PRO A 22 -4.17 7.47 -1.05
C PRO A 22 -4.53 8.96 -0.89
N SER A 23 -4.90 9.45 0.31
CA SER A 23 -5.37 10.83 0.51
C SER A 23 -5.34 11.24 1.97
N ALA A 24 -5.56 12.52 2.35
CA ALA A 24 -5.37 13.73 1.54
C ALA A 24 -3.90 14.21 1.60
N LEU A 25 -3.57 15.34 0.97
CA LEU A 25 -2.21 15.88 0.95
C LEU A 25 -1.57 15.97 2.35
N GLY A 26 -2.28 16.59 3.30
CA GLY A 26 -1.81 16.74 4.69
C GLY A 26 -1.52 15.38 5.32
N ASP A 27 -2.43 14.42 5.18
CA ASP A 27 -2.21 13.09 5.73
C ASP A 27 -1.03 12.35 5.09
N ILE A 28 -0.78 12.55 3.79
CA ILE A 28 0.37 11.95 3.11
C ILE A 28 1.65 12.49 3.73
N ILE A 29 1.77 13.81 3.86
CA ILE A 29 2.93 14.47 4.49
C ILE A 29 3.15 13.95 5.91
N HIS A 30 2.10 13.94 6.73
CA HIS A 30 2.18 13.43 8.11
C HIS A 30 2.48 11.94 8.20
N SER A 31 2.20 11.16 7.15
CA SER A 31 2.50 9.74 7.09
C SER A 31 3.92 9.43 6.59
N MET A 32 4.59 10.36 5.90
CA MET A 32 5.93 10.12 5.32
C MET A 32 6.99 9.61 6.30
N PRO A 33 7.03 10.05 7.58
CA PRO A 33 7.98 9.51 8.55
C PRO A 33 7.94 7.98 8.70
N VAL A 34 6.81 7.33 8.36
CA VAL A 34 6.70 5.86 8.33
C VAL A 34 7.76 5.22 7.42
N LEU A 35 8.15 5.89 6.33
CA LEU A 35 9.15 5.36 5.40
C LEU A 35 10.52 5.26 6.05
N GLY A 36 10.89 6.22 6.90
CA GLY A 36 12.12 6.17 7.67
C GLY A 36 12.12 4.99 8.63
N ALA A 37 11.02 4.79 9.37
CA ALA A 37 10.86 3.66 10.28
C ALA A 37 10.89 2.31 9.56
N LEU A 38 10.23 2.20 8.40
CA LEU A 38 10.23 0.99 7.58
C LEU A 38 11.62 0.70 7.02
N ARG A 39 12.34 1.71 6.51
CA ARG A 39 13.71 1.51 6.01
C ARG A 39 14.68 1.15 7.13
N ALA A 40 14.55 1.74 8.31
CA ALA A 40 15.38 1.38 9.45
C ALA A 40 15.17 -0.07 9.90
N LYS A 41 13.91 -0.54 9.93
CA LYS A 41 13.58 -1.92 10.31
C LYS A 41 13.82 -2.94 9.19
N PHE A 42 13.63 -2.54 7.94
CA PHE A 42 13.77 -3.37 6.75
C PHE A 42 14.68 -2.71 5.70
N PRO A 43 16.00 -2.67 5.95
CA PRO A 43 16.95 -1.95 5.10
C PRO A 43 16.92 -2.36 3.62
N ASP A 44 16.67 -3.63 3.35
CA ASP A 44 16.68 -4.20 1.99
C ASP A 44 15.29 -4.38 1.37
N ALA A 45 14.23 -3.98 2.07
CA ALA A 45 12.87 -4.16 1.55
C ALA A 45 12.59 -3.24 0.37
N HIS A 46 11.83 -3.74 -0.58
CA HIS A 46 11.20 -2.94 -1.61
C HIS A 46 9.92 -2.32 -1.03
N ILE A 47 9.91 -1.00 -0.88
CA ILE A 47 8.81 -0.24 -0.28
C ILE A 47 8.06 0.51 -1.39
N ALA A 48 6.80 0.17 -1.57
CA ALA A 48 5.89 0.83 -2.49
C ALA A 48 4.83 1.63 -1.72
N TRP A 49 4.38 2.75 -2.28
CA TRP A 49 3.29 3.55 -1.70
C TRP A 49 2.11 3.66 -2.67
N VAL A 50 0.93 3.20 -2.25
CA VAL A 50 -0.33 3.40 -2.97
C VAL A 50 -0.87 4.78 -2.64
N VAL A 51 -0.79 5.69 -3.60
CA VAL A 51 -1.11 7.12 -3.46
C VAL A 51 -2.06 7.56 -4.56
N ASN A 52 -2.92 8.55 -4.32
CA ASN A 52 -3.68 9.13 -5.42
C ASN A 52 -2.72 9.71 -6.48
N ARG A 53 -2.99 9.45 -7.76
CA ARG A 53 -2.20 9.94 -8.91
C ARG A 53 -1.87 11.43 -8.78
N ALA A 54 -2.81 12.25 -8.32
CA ALA A 54 -2.64 13.69 -8.12
C ALA A 54 -1.53 14.06 -7.12
N TYR A 55 -1.10 13.15 -6.25
CA TYR A 55 -0.08 13.38 -5.22
C TYR A 55 1.19 12.53 -5.41
N GLN A 56 1.34 11.83 -6.54
CA GLN A 56 2.54 11.00 -6.78
C GLN A 56 3.83 11.80 -6.73
N GLN A 57 3.84 12.99 -7.34
CA GLN A 57 5.01 13.86 -7.42
C GLN A 57 5.53 14.30 -6.04
N LEU A 58 4.68 14.28 -5.01
CA LEU A 58 5.10 14.61 -3.65
C LEU A 58 6.04 13.55 -3.05
N LEU A 59 5.97 12.32 -3.55
CA LEU A 59 6.75 11.18 -3.09
C LEU A 59 7.95 10.89 -3.98
N ASP A 60 8.07 11.57 -5.13
CA ASP A 60 9.16 11.36 -6.07
C ASP A 60 10.52 11.72 -5.44
N GLY A 61 11.52 10.87 -5.66
CA GLY A 61 12.87 11.07 -5.13
C GLY A 61 13.04 10.80 -3.63
N HIS A 62 12.00 10.38 -2.90
CA HIS A 62 12.13 10.05 -1.48
C HIS A 62 13.03 8.82 -1.27
N ARG A 63 14.21 8.99 -0.65
CA ARG A 63 15.27 7.97 -0.54
C ARG A 63 14.82 6.62 0.03
N ALA A 64 13.86 6.63 0.95
CA ALA A 64 13.35 5.40 1.56
C ALA A 64 12.27 4.68 0.74
N LEU A 65 11.74 5.29 -0.32
CA LEU A 65 10.67 4.77 -1.16
C LEU A 65 11.23 4.24 -2.48
N ASN A 66 10.77 3.06 -2.91
CA ASN A 66 11.22 2.46 -4.17
C ASN A 66 10.28 2.74 -5.34
N GLU A 67 8.96 2.79 -5.11
CA GLU A 67 7.99 3.12 -6.15
C GLU A 67 6.70 3.73 -5.57
N THR A 68 5.98 4.48 -6.41
CA THR A 68 4.59 4.84 -6.15
C THR A 68 3.66 4.00 -7.02
N ILE A 69 2.48 3.69 -6.50
CA ILE A 69 1.42 2.99 -7.21
C ILE A 69 0.22 3.93 -7.28
N ALA A 70 -0.13 4.31 -8.51
CA ALA A 70 -1.16 5.29 -8.76
C ALA A 70 -2.55 4.72 -8.46
N PHE A 71 -3.25 5.34 -7.52
CA PHE A 71 -4.69 5.21 -7.36
C PHE A 71 -5.37 6.37 -8.10
N ASP A 72 -6.15 6.08 -9.14
CA ASP A 72 -6.91 7.11 -9.83
C ASP A 72 -8.30 7.26 -9.18
N ARG A 73 -8.44 8.25 -8.29
CA ARG A 73 -9.72 8.53 -7.64
C ARG A 73 -10.78 8.98 -8.67
N GLY A 74 -10.37 9.72 -9.70
CA GLY A 74 -11.28 10.23 -10.73
C GLY A 74 -11.91 9.11 -11.55
N ALA A 75 -11.10 8.12 -11.96
CA ALA A 75 -11.57 6.96 -12.72
C ALA A 75 -12.60 6.09 -11.96
N ILE A 76 -12.65 6.20 -10.63
CA ILE A 76 -13.58 5.43 -9.78
C ILE A 76 -14.86 6.22 -9.47
N ASN A 77 -14.82 7.54 -9.62
CA ASN A 77 -16.00 8.40 -9.46
C ASN A 77 -16.84 8.52 -10.74
N GLY A 78 -16.44 7.86 -11.84
CA GLY A 78 -17.24 7.75 -13.07
C GLY A 78 -18.39 6.75 -12.94
N GLY A 79 -18.95 6.32 -14.07
CA GLY A 79 -20.00 5.30 -14.11
C GLY A 79 -19.54 3.95 -13.54
N TRP A 80 -20.48 3.14 -13.06
CA TRP A 80 -20.20 1.88 -12.34
C TRP A 80 -19.27 0.92 -13.12
N GLN A 81 -19.39 0.87 -14.45
CA GLN A 81 -18.53 0.04 -15.30
C GLN A 81 -17.08 0.52 -15.31
N GLN A 82 -16.87 1.84 -15.36
CA GLN A 82 -15.53 2.44 -15.35
C GLN A 82 -14.88 2.24 -13.97
N ALA A 83 -15.65 2.45 -12.90
CA ALA A 83 -15.19 2.22 -11.54
C ALA A 83 -14.79 0.76 -11.29
N ALA A 84 -15.58 -0.20 -11.79
CA ALA A 84 -15.27 -1.62 -11.71
C ALA A 84 -14.00 -1.98 -12.47
N ARG A 85 -13.84 -1.48 -13.71
CA ARG A 85 -12.64 -1.69 -14.53
C ARG A 85 -11.38 -1.11 -13.88
N ALA A 86 -11.44 0.12 -13.38
CA ALA A 86 -10.33 0.77 -12.71
C ALA A 86 -9.94 0.04 -11.42
N SER A 87 -10.93 -0.36 -10.61
CA SER A 87 -10.72 -1.12 -9.38
C SER A 87 -10.11 -2.49 -9.66
N TRP A 88 -10.57 -3.19 -10.70
CA TRP A 88 -10.03 -4.48 -11.11
C TRP A 88 -8.60 -4.37 -11.64
N ALA A 89 -8.31 -3.34 -12.45
CA ALA A 89 -6.96 -3.07 -12.94
C ALA A 89 -5.99 -2.84 -11.78
N LEU A 90 -6.34 -1.98 -10.82
CA LEU A 90 -5.54 -1.73 -9.63
C LEU A 90 -5.37 -3.00 -8.78
N ALA A 91 -6.46 -3.75 -8.55
CA ALA A 91 -6.40 -4.99 -7.78
C ALA A 91 -5.45 -6.01 -8.41
N ARG A 92 -5.48 -6.16 -9.74
CA ARG A 92 -4.56 -7.02 -10.49
C ARG A 92 -3.12 -6.52 -10.38
N GLU A 93 -2.91 -5.21 -10.44
CA GLU A 93 -1.59 -4.59 -10.27
C GLU A 93 -1.00 -4.86 -8.88
N LEU A 94 -1.80 -4.66 -7.83
CA LEU A 94 -1.42 -4.91 -6.44
C LEU A 94 -1.11 -6.39 -6.21
N ARG A 95 -1.93 -7.30 -6.77
CA ARG A 95 -1.73 -8.76 -6.71
C ARG A 95 -0.40 -9.18 -7.31
N ARG A 96 -0.06 -8.61 -8.48
CA ARG A 96 1.16 -8.98 -9.24
C ARG A 96 2.45 -8.59 -8.52
N ARG A 97 2.40 -7.57 -7.65
CA ARG A 97 3.57 -7.12 -6.89
C ARG A 97 3.94 -8.04 -5.73
N ARG A 98 3.10 -9.00 -5.34
CA ARG A 98 3.43 -10.03 -4.32
C ARG A 98 3.98 -9.42 -3.03
N PHE A 99 3.27 -8.43 -2.48
CA PHE A 99 3.60 -7.87 -1.17
C PHE A 99 3.50 -8.94 -0.09
N ASP A 100 4.44 -8.95 0.84
CA ASP A 100 4.40 -9.82 2.02
C ASP A 100 3.90 -9.08 3.27
N LEU A 101 4.04 -7.76 3.30
CA LEU A 101 3.56 -6.85 4.31
C LEU A 101 2.79 -5.68 3.69
N VAL A 102 1.63 -5.35 4.27
CA VAL A 102 0.87 -4.15 3.95
C VAL A 102 0.67 -3.33 5.23
N ILE A 103 0.94 -2.03 5.13
CA ILE A 103 0.63 -1.04 6.16
C ILE A 103 -0.51 -0.16 5.63
N ASP A 104 -1.72 -0.37 6.13
CA ASP A 104 -2.88 0.48 5.83
C ASP A 104 -2.97 1.62 6.84
N LEU A 105 -2.53 2.80 6.40
CA LEU A 105 -2.55 4.02 7.20
C LEU A 105 -3.83 4.84 6.95
N GLN A 106 -4.69 4.42 6.05
CA GLN A 106 -5.92 5.13 5.70
C GLN A 106 -7.10 4.67 6.55
N GLY A 107 -7.20 3.36 6.81
CA GLY A 107 -8.23 2.78 7.69
C GLY A 107 -9.68 3.01 7.25
N LEU A 108 -9.94 2.99 5.93
CA LEU A 108 -11.28 3.10 5.37
C LEU A 108 -11.63 1.84 4.58
N ALA A 109 -12.93 1.55 4.39
CA ALA A 109 -13.38 0.38 3.64
C ALA A 109 -12.72 0.24 2.27
N ARG A 110 -12.50 1.35 1.57
CA ARG A 110 -11.78 1.36 0.28
C ARG A 110 -10.32 0.92 0.41
N SER A 111 -9.59 1.44 1.40
CA SER A 111 -8.19 1.05 1.61
C SER A 111 -8.12 -0.39 2.10
N ALA A 112 -9.07 -0.84 2.92
CA ALA A 112 -9.19 -2.24 3.30
C ALA A 112 -9.34 -3.15 2.07
N ILE A 113 -10.19 -2.80 1.10
CA ILE A 113 -10.31 -3.55 -0.17
C ILE A 113 -8.97 -3.57 -0.94
N MET A 114 -8.27 -2.45 -1.02
CA MET A 114 -6.92 -2.41 -1.63
C MET A 114 -5.95 -3.33 -0.89
N THR A 115 -5.95 -3.27 0.43
CA THR A 115 -5.14 -4.10 1.34
C THR A 115 -5.44 -5.59 1.11
N LEU A 116 -6.71 -5.99 1.04
CA LEU A 116 -7.12 -7.35 0.72
C LEU A 116 -6.65 -7.77 -0.69
N ALA A 117 -6.79 -6.88 -1.67
CA ALA A 117 -6.44 -7.13 -3.06
C ALA A 117 -4.95 -7.42 -3.30
N THR A 118 -4.06 -6.96 -2.42
CA THR A 118 -2.61 -7.29 -2.49
C THR A 118 -2.33 -8.78 -2.32
N GLY A 119 -3.19 -9.52 -1.59
CA GLY A 119 -2.92 -10.90 -1.21
C GLY A 119 -1.82 -11.07 -0.15
N ALA A 120 -1.35 -10.00 0.48
CA ALA A 120 -0.25 -10.08 1.45
C ALA A 120 -0.59 -10.93 2.67
N ALA A 121 0.38 -11.72 3.13
CA ALA A 121 0.23 -12.59 4.29
C ALA A 121 0.15 -11.79 5.60
N ARG A 122 0.78 -10.61 5.65
CA ARG A 122 0.74 -9.69 6.80
C ARG A 122 0.12 -8.37 6.39
N ARG A 123 -0.82 -7.91 7.22
CA ARG A 123 -1.55 -6.65 7.06
C ARG A 123 -1.60 -6.02 8.44
N VAL A 124 -1.22 -4.77 8.53
CA VAL A 124 -1.21 -3.97 9.75
C VAL A 124 -1.92 -2.66 9.43
N GLY A 125 -2.85 -2.25 10.26
CA GLY A 125 -3.62 -1.03 10.04
C GLY A 125 -4.90 -1.02 10.85
N LEU A 126 -5.61 0.09 10.76
CA LEU A 126 -6.89 0.31 11.41
C LEU A 126 -7.99 -0.26 10.48
N SER A 127 -8.20 -1.57 10.50
CA SER A 127 -9.29 -2.21 9.74
C SER A 127 -10.55 -2.32 10.57
#